data_AF-A0A914QN99-F1
#
_entry.id   AF-A0A914QN99-F1
#
_cell.length_a   1.000
_cell.length_b   1.000
_cell.length_c   1.000
_cell.angle_alpha   90.00
_cell.angle_beta   90.00
_cell.angle_gamma   90.00
#
_symmetry.space_group_name_H-M   'P 1'
#
loop_
_entity.id
_entity.type
_entity.pdbx_description
1 polymer ?
#
loop_
_entity_poly.entity_id
_entity_poly.type
_entity_poly.pdbx_seq_one_letter_code
_entity_poly.pdbx_strand_id
1 'polypeptide(L)'
;MYVKNEVFGDACPETSKYLEFRFICVSPPATTTTTTTTPLPTTTTTSTSTTSSVKSSLTSLLPTFPPKFCQPKFEREVQFGKTETGRIAKAQCPINTYGEAEQFCSITGKWEGLPDLSNCVSIWIKKLDDDIQNSPEDPIIHFETMKDLFTHSRRHKLVGGELIKVSSIVEKVVYNYINIMKSSTKSKENHHQSREMNKFLVDLINNLLSPLQEPAWKDINSIKQRNVASKILDSSEKLLATIFSVTPTSESSMTEHFDALPNIRAI
;
A
#
# COMPACT_ATOMS: atom_id res chain seq x y z
N MET A 1 6.13 -13.87 13.99
CA MET A 1 5.63 -12.70 13.24
C MET A 1 6.63 -11.56 13.44
N TYR A 2 7.35 -11.15 12.40
CA TYR A 2 8.23 -9.98 12.47
C TYR A 2 7.68 -8.93 11.51
N VAL A 3 7.25 -7.80 12.08
CA VAL A 3 6.89 -6.61 11.31
C VAL A 3 8.19 -6.02 10.76
N LYS A 4 8.36 -6.05 9.44
CA LYS A 4 9.52 -5.41 8.81
C LYS A 4 9.28 -3.90 8.76
N ASN A 5 10.15 -3.15 9.42
CA ASN A 5 10.11 -1.68 9.45
C ASN A 5 10.18 -1.05 8.04
N GLU A 6 10.72 -1.78 7.07
CA GLU A 6 10.78 -1.39 5.66
C GLU A 6 9.40 -1.19 5.01
N VAL A 7 8.35 -1.81 5.57
CA VAL A 7 6.99 -1.81 4.98
C VAL A 7 6.07 -0.76 5.61
N PHE A 8 6.20 -0.51 6.92
CA PHE A 8 5.24 0.31 7.68
C PHE A 8 5.80 1.64 8.17
N GLY A 9 7.11 1.87 8.05
CA GLY A 9 7.78 3.02 8.65
C GLY A 9 7.86 2.93 10.18
N ASP A 10 8.81 3.65 10.78
CA ASP A 10 8.96 3.67 12.23
C ASP A 10 7.85 4.55 12.84
N ALA A 11 7.00 3.96 13.69
CA ALA A 11 5.89 4.69 14.32
C ALA A 11 6.38 5.79 15.28
N CYS A 12 7.63 5.70 15.75
CA CYS A 12 8.22 6.64 16.72
C CYS A 12 9.69 6.95 16.37
N PRO A 13 9.97 7.85 15.41
CA PRO A 13 11.34 8.16 14.97
C PRO A 13 12.20 8.87 16.02
N GLU A 14 11.60 9.46 17.06
CA GLU A 14 12.29 10.21 18.14
C GLU A 14 12.50 9.38 19.42
N THR A 15 12.05 8.12 19.46
CA THR A 15 12.24 7.27 20.64
C THR A 15 13.57 6.53 20.52
N SER A 16 14.50 6.83 21.42
CA SER A 16 15.79 6.15 21.50
C SER A 16 15.59 4.65 21.80
N LYS A 17 15.76 3.83 20.77
CA LYS A 17 15.86 2.37 20.91
C LYS A 17 17.22 2.09 21.55
N TYR A 18 17.22 1.63 22.81
CA TYR A 18 18.46 1.33 23.52
C TYR A 18 19.30 0.34 22.71
N LEU A 19 20.45 0.82 22.22
CA LEU A 19 21.45 0.00 21.55
C LEU A 19 22.47 -0.44 22.60
N GLU A 20 22.66 -1.76 22.74
CA GLU A 20 23.74 -2.30 23.56
C GLU A 20 25.04 -2.25 22.75
N PHE A 21 25.92 -1.30 23.07
CA PHE A 21 27.24 -1.21 22.45
C PHE A 21 28.28 -1.90 23.33
N ARG A 22 29.03 -2.83 22.72
CA ARG A 22 30.31 -3.29 23.25
C ARG A 22 31.42 -2.49 22.57
N PHE A 23 32.17 -1.74 23.36
CA PHE A 23 33.32 -0.99 22.88
C PHE A 23 34.58 -1.84 22.94
N ILE A 24 35.37 -1.80 21.86
CA ILE A 24 36.76 -2.29 21.84
C ILE A 24 37.63 -1.09 21.46
N CYS A 25 38.63 -0.79 22.28
CA CYS A 25 39.60 0.27 21.97
C CYS A 25 40.60 -0.23 20.92
N VAL A 26 40.67 0.47 19.79
CA VAL A 26 41.72 0.28 18.77
C VAL A 26 42.48 1.59 18.63
N SER A 27 43.79 1.56 18.88
CA SER A 27 44.67 2.71 18.71
C SER A 27 44.89 3.00 17.22
N PRO A 28 44.90 4.27 16.79
CA PRO A 28 45.06 4.63 15.38
C PRO A 28 46.49 4.33 14.86
N PRO A 29 46.64 3.85 13.62
CA PRO A 29 47.94 3.73 12.96
C PRO A 29 48.47 5.10 12.52
N ALA A 30 49.77 5.30 12.68
CA ALA A 30 50.47 6.54 12.36
C ALA A 30 50.42 6.88 10.86
N THR A 31 50.02 8.13 10.55
CA THR A 31 50.01 8.71 9.21
C THR A 31 51.43 9.01 8.73
N THR A 32 51.83 8.45 7.58
CA THR A 32 53.03 8.88 6.85
C THR A 32 52.60 9.68 5.62
N THR A 33 53.01 10.95 5.58
CA THR A 33 52.76 11.90 4.49
C THR A 33 53.85 11.75 3.43
N THR A 34 53.48 11.57 2.17
CA THR A 34 54.41 11.71 1.03
C THR A 34 53.87 12.75 0.07
N THR A 35 54.52 13.92 0.10
CA THR A 35 54.39 15.03 -0.85
C THR A 35 55.13 14.70 -2.14
N THR A 36 54.52 14.87 -3.31
CA THR A 36 55.27 15.12 -4.55
C THR A 36 54.50 16.01 -5.52
N THR A 37 55.27 16.95 -6.05
CA THR A 37 54.98 18.23 -6.72
C THR A 37 54.65 18.12 -8.22
N THR A 38 53.78 19.04 -8.67
CA THR A 38 53.56 19.47 -10.07
C THR A 38 54.84 20.13 -10.65
N PRO A 39 55.07 20.19 -11.99
CA PRO A 39 54.50 21.29 -12.80
C PRO A 39 54.14 20.96 -14.28
N LEU A 40 53.21 21.75 -14.83
CA LEU A 40 52.99 22.11 -16.27
C LEU A 40 53.76 23.45 -16.50
N PRO A 41 53.88 24.12 -17.69
CA PRO A 41 53.29 23.90 -19.02
C PRO A 41 54.25 24.13 -20.23
N THR A 42 53.87 23.74 -21.45
CA THR A 42 54.23 24.52 -22.67
C THR A 42 53.28 24.27 -23.85
N THR A 43 52.83 25.38 -24.43
CA THR A 43 52.01 25.61 -25.63
C THR A 43 52.84 25.45 -26.91
N THR A 44 52.31 24.84 -27.98
CA THR A 44 52.57 25.30 -29.37
C THR A 44 51.48 24.82 -30.35
N THR A 45 50.96 25.77 -31.11
CA THR A 45 50.03 25.68 -32.24
C THR A 45 50.72 25.16 -33.49
N THR A 46 50.14 24.25 -34.28
CA THR A 46 50.26 24.23 -35.75
C THR A 46 49.15 23.35 -36.37
N SER A 47 48.49 23.91 -37.37
CA SER A 47 47.46 23.35 -38.23
C SER A 47 48.02 22.50 -39.38
N THR A 48 47.50 21.28 -39.58
CA THR A 48 47.47 20.64 -40.92
C THR A 48 46.44 19.53 -40.99
N SER A 49 45.59 19.59 -42.01
CA SER A 49 44.61 18.59 -42.43
C SER A 49 45.29 17.37 -43.07
N THR A 50 44.94 16.15 -42.66
CA THR A 50 44.79 14.99 -43.55
C THR A 50 44.16 13.79 -42.84
N THR A 51 43.38 13.05 -43.63
CA THR A 51 42.55 11.88 -43.36
C THR A 51 43.27 10.68 -42.74
N SER A 52 42.69 10.05 -41.72
CA SER A 52 42.54 8.59 -41.58
C SER A 52 41.97 8.21 -40.20
N SER A 53 41.25 7.10 -40.15
CA SER A 53 40.43 6.65 -39.02
C SER A 53 41.26 6.24 -37.80
N VAL A 54 40.88 6.73 -36.62
CA VAL A 54 41.20 6.09 -35.34
C VAL A 54 39.99 6.22 -34.43
N LYS A 55 39.45 5.07 -34.01
CA LYS A 55 38.45 4.95 -32.94
C LYS A 55 39.02 5.61 -31.69
N SER A 56 38.38 6.68 -31.23
CA SER A 56 38.61 7.21 -29.89
C SER A 56 37.26 7.44 -29.24
N SER A 57 36.96 6.62 -28.22
CA SER A 57 35.89 6.88 -27.27
C SER A 57 36.17 8.20 -26.57
N LEU A 58 35.65 9.28 -27.15
CA LEU A 58 35.50 10.55 -26.46
C LEU A 58 34.30 10.41 -25.53
N THR A 59 34.57 10.09 -24.27
CA THR A 59 33.64 10.34 -23.17
C THR A 59 33.31 11.83 -23.22
N SER A 60 32.15 12.14 -23.78
CA SER A 60 31.63 13.49 -23.90
C SER A 60 31.43 14.06 -22.50
N LEU A 61 32.38 14.88 -22.04
CA LEU A 61 32.25 15.77 -20.88
C LEU A 61 31.38 17.00 -21.25
N LEU A 62 30.29 16.78 -21.99
CA LEU A 62 29.30 17.84 -22.18
C LEU A 62 28.67 18.12 -20.81
N PRO A 63 28.47 19.40 -20.43
CA PRO A 63 27.57 19.74 -19.35
C PRO A 63 26.21 19.13 -19.72
N THR A 64 25.83 18.04 -19.06
CA THR A 64 24.49 17.48 -19.23
C THR A 64 23.55 18.52 -18.66
N PHE A 65 22.89 19.28 -19.54
CA PHE A 65 21.79 20.15 -19.14
C PHE A 65 20.83 19.32 -18.29
N PRO A 66 20.35 19.83 -17.14
CA PRO A 66 19.41 19.09 -16.32
C PRO A 66 18.22 18.67 -17.20
N PRO A 67 17.83 17.39 -17.20
CA PRO A 67 16.79 16.89 -18.06
C PRO A 67 15.50 17.66 -17.80
N LYS A 68 14.92 18.28 -18.85
CA LYS A 68 13.69 19.09 -18.76
C LYS A 68 12.42 18.24 -18.59
N PHE A 69 12.53 16.93 -18.75
CA PHE A 69 11.40 16.01 -18.73
C PHE A 69 11.78 14.68 -18.10
N CYS A 70 10.82 14.04 -17.43
CA CYS A 70 10.84 12.61 -17.20
C CYS A 70 10.53 11.86 -18.49
N GLN A 71 11.30 10.80 -18.76
CA GLN A 71 11.09 9.94 -19.92
C GLN A 71 9.83 9.08 -19.76
N PRO A 72 9.13 8.71 -20.85
CA PRO A 72 8.01 7.79 -20.77
C PRO A 72 8.37 6.52 -20.00
N LYS A 73 7.44 6.02 -19.19
CA LYS A 73 7.61 4.76 -18.46
C LYS A 73 6.33 3.94 -18.46
N PHE A 74 6.49 2.63 -18.31
CA PHE A 74 5.41 1.69 -18.06
C PHE A 74 5.64 1.08 -16.68
N GLU A 75 4.74 1.34 -15.74
CA GLU A 75 4.88 0.92 -14.34
C GLU A 75 3.49 0.66 -13.76
N ARG A 76 3.34 -0.42 -12.98
CA ARG A 76 2.03 -0.84 -12.44
C ARG A 76 0.91 -0.91 -13.50
N GLU A 77 1.24 -1.40 -14.70
CA GLU A 77 0.33 -1.52 -15.84
C GLU A 77 -0.24 -0.18 -16.36
N VAL A 78 0.43 0.93 -16.02
CA VAL A 78 0.09 2.28 -16.46
C VAL A 78 1.19 2.84 -17.34
N GLN A 79 0.82 3.36 -18.51
CA GLN A 79 1.73 4.04 -19.43
C GLN A 79 1.74 5.54 -19.15
N PHE A 80 2.84 6.03 -18.58
CA PHE A 80 3.09 7.47 -18.44
C PHE A 80 3.85 7.98 -19.65
N GLY A 81 3.36 9.09 -20.22
CA GLY A 81 4.03 9.80 -21.30
C GLY A 81 5.24 10.61 -20.81
N LYS A 82 5.84 11.35 -21.74
CA LYS A 82 6.90 12.32 -21.42
C LYS A 82 6.28 13.49 -20.64
N THR A 83 6.85 13.85 -19.49
CA THR A 83 6.28 14.87 -18.59
C THR A 83 7.35 15.87 -18.16
N GLU A 84 7.02 17.16 -18.15
CA GLU A 84 7.93 18.23 -17.74
C GLU A 84 8.32 18.09 -16.26
N THR A 85 9.56 18.43 -15.92
CA THR A 85 10.05 18.46 -14.53
C THR A 85 9.18 19.32 -13.62
N GLY A 86 8.92 18.85 -12.40
CA GLY A 86 8.09 19.53 -11.41
C GLY A 86 6.58 19.38 -11.65
N ARG A 87 6.15 18.60 -12.65
CA ARG A 87 4.73 18.34 -12.95
C ARG A 87 4.31 16.95 -12.51
N ILE A 88 3.00 16.79 -12.33
CA ILE A 88 2.34 15.49 -12.15
C ILE A 88 1.88 14.99 -13.52
N ALA A 89 2.32 13.80 -13.88
CA ALA A 89 1.81 13.05 -15.02
C ALA A 89 0.50 12.37 -14.64
N LYS A 90 -0.47 12.45 -15.54
CA LYS A 90 -1.76 11.77 -15.45
C LYS A 90 -1.85 10.72 -16.56
N ALA A 91 -2.38 9.56 -16.25
CA ALA A 91 -2.55 8.47 -17.20
C ALA A 91 -3.81 7.67 -16.89
N GLN A 92 -4.34 6.98 -17.90
CA GLN A 92 -5.47 6.09 -17.71
C GLN A 92 -5.08 4.95 -16.75
N CYS A 93 -6.01 4.59 -15.86
CA CYS A 93 -5.83 3.46 -14.96
C CYS A 93 -5.61 2.13 -15.71
N PRO A 94 -5.08 1.09 -15.02
CA PRO A 94 -4.89 -0.24 -15.60
C PRO A 94 -6.14 -0.81 -16.25
N ILE A 95 -5.96 -1.77 -17.16
CA ILE A 95 -7.06 -2.44 -17.86
C ILE A 95 -8.08 -2.98 -16.83
N ASN A 96 -9.36 -2.87 -17.15
CA ASN A 96 -10.50 -3.27 -16.29
C ASN A 96 -10.72 -2.40 -15.05
N THR A 97 -9.99 -1.28 -14.92
CA THR A 97 -10.26 -0.25 -13.92
C THR A 97 -10.53 1.09 -14.61
N TYR A 98 -11.31 1.94 -13.96
CA TYR A 98 -11.60 3.30 -14.41
C TYR A 98 -10.94 4.32 -13.48
N GLY A 99 -10.80 5.56 -13.97
CA GLY A 99 -10.17 6.66 -13.25
C GLY A 99 -8.83 7.06 -13.88
N GLU A 100 -8.03 7.77 -13.09
CA GLU A 100 -6.75 8.33 -13.51
C GLU A 100 -5.65 8.04 -12.48
N ALA A 101 -4.53 7.50 -12.93
CA ALA A 101 -3.34 7.31 -12.12
C ALA A 101 -2.41 8.52 -12.24
N GLU A 102 -1.72 8.84 -11.15
CA GLU A 102 -0.87 10.03 -11.07
C GLU A 102 0.57 9.67 -10.71
N GLN A 103 1.53 10.43 -11.22
CA GLN A 103 2.94 10.21 -10.95
C GLN A 103 3.74 11.51 -11.03
N PHE A 104 4.56 11.80 -10.02
CA PHE A 104 5.33 13.04 -9.96
C PHE A 104 6.65 12.93 -10.72
N CYS A 105 6.89 13.90 -11.60
CA CYS A 105 8.17 14.09 -12.25
C CYS A 105 9.00 15.09 -11.44
N SER A 106 10.08 14.62 -10.79
CA SER A 106 10.95 15.49 -9.98
C SER A 106 11.66 16.55 -10.83
N ILE A 107 12.17 17.60 -10.19
CA ILE A 107 12.97 18.65 -10.83
C ILE A 107 14.26 18.12 -11.49
N THR A 108 14.69 16.90 -11.16
CA THR A 108 15.87 16.25 -11.71
C THR A 108 15.58 15.41 -12.97
N GLY A 109 14.36 15.49 -13.50
CA GLY A 109 13.90 14.70 -14.65
C GLY A 109 13.81 13.20 -14.38
N LYS A 110 13.63 12.83 -13.11
CA LYS A 110 13.41 11.45 -12.67
C LYS A 110 12.02 11.32 -12.06
N TRP A 111 11.36 10.19 -12.32
CA TRP A 111 10.12 9.84 -11.65
C TRP A 111 10.36 9.56 -10.17
N GLU A 112 9.46 10.03 -9.33
CA GLU A 112 9.59 9.90 -7.87
C GLU A 112 8.63 8.87 -7.31
N GLY A 113 9.16 7.79 -6.71
CA GLY A 113 8.34 6.74 -6.11
C GLY A 113 7.48 5.96 -7.10
N LEU A 114 6.51 5.21 -6.55
CA LEU A 114 5.51 4.47 -7.32
C LEU A 114 4.36 5.39 -7.74
N PRO A 115 3.68 5.10 -8.87
CA PRO A 115 2.49 5.86 -9.25
C PRO A 115 1.39 5.75 -8.18
N ASP A 116 0.62 6.83 -7.98
CA ASP A 116 -0.58 6.83 -7.14
C ASP A 116 -1.76 6.27 -7.95
N LEU A 117 -2.27 5.08 -7.57
CA LEU A 117 -3.45 4.45 -8.18
C LEU A 117 -4.68 4.54 -7.27
N SER A 118 -4.72 5.49 -6.32
CA SER A 118 -5.86 5.69 -5.40
C SER A 118 -7.19 6.01 -6.07
N ASN A 119 -7.17 6.49 -7.33
CA ASN A 119 -8.38 6.77 -8.10
C ASN A 119 -8.73 5.64 -9.09
N CYS A 120 -7.99 4.53 -9.09
CA CYS A 120 -8.24 3.39 -9.96
C CYS A 120 -9.15 2.36 -9.27
N VAL A 121 -10.32 2.10 -9.85
CA VAL A 121 -11.32 1.19 -9.27
C VAL A 121 -11.92 0.33 -10.37
N SER A 122 -12.19 -0.94 -10.08
CA SER A 122 -12.88 -1.84 -11.01
C SER A 122 -14.40 -1.70 -10.98
N ILE A 123 -15.06 -2.19 -12.02
CA ILE A 123 -16.53 -2.17 -12.14
C ILE A 123 -17.18 -3.04 -11.06
N TRP A 124 -16.59 -4.17 -10.67
CA TRP A 124 -17.19 -5.07 -9.68
C TRP A 124 -17.24 -4.42 -8.30
N ILE A 125 -16.19 -3.70 -7.88
CA ILE A 125 -16.20 -2.90 -6.64
C ILE A 125 -17.25 -1.80 -6.70
N LYS A 126 -17.36 -1.10 -7.85
CA LYS A 126 -18.39 -0.07 -8.04
C LYS A 126 -19.79 -0.66 -7.89
N LYS A 127 -20.05 -1.84 -8.47
CA LYS A 127 -21.34 -2.53 -8.35
C LYS A 127 -21.68 -2.82 -6.89
N LEU A 128 -20.74 -3.34 -6.11
CA LEU A 128 -20.95 -3.57 -4.68
C LEU A 128 -21.24 -2.28 -3.90
N ASP A 129 -20.53 -1.19 -4.22
CA ASP A 129 -20.78 0.13 -3.60
C ASP A 129 -22.17 0.67 -3.96
N ASP A 130 -22.61 0.45 -5.20
CA ASP A 130 -23.94 0.85 -5.70
C ASP A 130 -25.06 0.00 -5.04
N ASP A 131 -24.88 -1.33 -4.94
CA ASP A 131 -25.86 -2.25 -4.34
C ASP A 131 -26.11 -1.87 -2.86
N ILE A 132 -25.04 -1.56 -2.10
CA ILE A 132 -25.15 -1.11 -0.71
C ILE A 132 -25.80 0.26 -0.57
N GLN A 133 -25.57 1.17 -1.52
CA GLN A 133 -26.19 2.49 -1.51
C GLN A 133 -27.67 2.44 -1.83
N ASN A 134 -28.07 1.56 -2.75
CA ASN A 134 -29.46 1.45 -3.20
C ASN A 134 -30.33 0.61 -2.25
N SER A 135 -29.72 -0.30 -1.49
CA SER A 135 -30.43 -1.22 -0.58
C SER A 135 -29.87 -1.17 0.86
N PRO A 136 -29.86 -0.01 1.53
CA PRO A 136 -29.21 0.13 2.85
C PRO A 136 -29.88 -0.69 3.96
N GLU A 137 -31.16 -1.05 3.80
CA GLU A 137 -31.94 -1.79 4.81
C GLU A 137 -32.03 -3.29 4.52
N ASP A 138 -31.42 -3.80 3.45
CA ASP A 138 -31.51 -5.21 3.06
C ASP A 138 -30.36 -6.04 3.66
N PRO A 139 -30.62 -6.90 4.67
CA PRO A 139 -29.60 -7.72 5.31
C PRO A 139 -28.97 -8.76 4.37
N ILE A 140 -29.67 -9.19 3.32
CA ILE A 140 -29.18 -10.17 2.36
C ILE A 140 -28.07 -9.53 1.52
N ILE A 141 -28.30 -8.31 1.01
CA ILE A 141 -27.31 -7.56 0.22
C ILE A 141 -26.05 -7.29 1.03
N HIS A 142 -26.16 -6.95 2.31
CA HIS A 142 -25.01 -6.77 3.21
C HIS A 142 -24.18 -8.04 3.34
N PHE A 143 -24.84 -9.18 3.52
CA PHE A 143 -24.17 -10.47 3.67
C PHE A 143 -23.51 -10.93 2.36
N GLU A 144 -24.21 -10.81 1.24
CA GLU A 144 -23.67 -11.14 -0.09
C GLU A 144 -22.48 -10.23 -0.45
N THR A 145 -22.57 -8.94 -0.16
CA THR A 145 -21.46 -8.00 -0.40
C THR A 145 -20.21 -8.39 0.38
N MET A 146 -20.34 -8.72 1.66
CA MET A 146 -19.20 -9.18 2.47
C MET A 146 -18.64 -10.51 1.97
N LYS A 147 -19.52 -11.41 1.51
CA LYS A 147 -19.14 -12.67 0.89
C LYS A 147 -18.31 -12.47 -0.39
N ASP A 148 -18.76 -11.57 -1.24
CA ASP A 148 -18.10 -11.27 -2.50
C ASP A 148 -16.75 -10.56 -2.26
N LEU A 149 -16.71 -9.60 -1.33
CA LEU A 149 -15.46 -8.93 -0.94
C LEU A 149 -14.40 -9.94 -0.47
N PHE A 150 -14.73 -10.86 0.45
CA PHE A 150 -13.73 -11.86 0.88
C PHE A 150 -13.37 -12.81 -0.27
N THR A 151 -14.33 -13.23 -1.10
CA THR A 151 -14.09 -14.21 -2.17
C THR A 151 -13.17 -13.64 -3.25
N HIS A 152 -13.44 -12.41 -3.68
CA HIS A 152 -12.67 -11.75 -4.73
C HIS A 152 -11.30 -11.27 -4.24
N SER A 153 -11.19 -10.74 -3.01
CA SER A 153 -9.91 -10.33 -2.42
C SER A 153 -8.90 -11.47 -2.26
N ARG A 154 -9.34 -12.73 -2.20
CA ARG A 154 -8.46 -13.90 -2.18
C ARG A 154 -7.90 -14.26 -3.57
N ARG A 155 -8.64 -13.94 -4.64
CA ARG A 155 -8.37 -14.44 -6.00
C ARG A 155 -7.78 -13.38 -6.92
N HIS A 156 -8.08 -12.11 -6.66
CA HIS A 156 -7.67 -10.99 -7.51
C HIS A 156 -6.74 -10.07 -6.74
N LYS A 157 -5.68 -9.65 -7.42
CA LYS A 157 -4.81 -8.59 -6.94
C LYS A 157 -5.56 -7.26 -7.06
N LEU A 158 -5.73 -6.57 -5.95
CA LEU A 158 -6.37 -5.28 -5.91
C LEU A 158 -5.42 -4.19 -6.45
N VAL A 159 -6.00 -3.06 -6.85
CA VAL A 159 -5.30 -1.79 -7.07
C VAL A 159 -5.57 -0.81 -5.92
N GLY A 160 -4.72 0.20 -5.78
CA GLY A 160 -4.80 1.17 -4.67
C GLY A 160 -6.19 1.75 -4.39
N GLY A 161 -6.93 2.18 -5.41
CA GLY A 161 -8.28 2.72 -5.23
C GLY A 161 -9.31 1.68 -4.81
N GLU A 162 -9.13 0.42 -5.17
CA GLU A 162 -9.99 -0.67 -4.69
C GLU A 162 -9.83 -0.88 -3.19
N LEU A 163 -8.62 -0.83 -2.62
CA LEU A 163 -8.45 -0.90 -1.15
C LEU A 163 -9.24 0.19 -0.43
N ILE A 164 -9.21 1.42 -0.96
CA ILE A 164 -9.94 2.56 -0.40
C ILE A 164 -11.45 2.30 -0.47
N LYS A 165 -11.94 1.81 -1.62
CA LYS A 165 -13.36 1.50 -1.79
C LYS A 165 -13.82 0.32 -0.95
N VAL A 166 -13.06 -0.77 -0.88
CA VAL A 166 -13.34 -1.92 -0.02
C VAL A 166 -13.50 -1.49 1.43
N SER A 167 -12.59 -0.70 1.99
CA SER A 167 -12.72 -0.22 3.38
C SER A 167 -13.97 0.63 3.62
N SER A 168 -14.39 1.40 2.61
CA SER A 168 -15.59 2.24 2.69
C SER A 168 -16.87 1.41 2.54
N ILE A 169 -16.87 0.36 1.71
CA ILE A 169 -17.99 -0.59 1.59
C ILE A 169 -18.15 -1.35 2.91
N VAL A 170 -17.06 -1.88 3.48
CA VAL A 170 -17.08 -2.59 4.77
C VAL A 170 -17.66 -1.71 5.88
N GLU A 171 -17.22 -0.46 5.98
CA GLU A 171 -17.74 0.51 6.95
C GLU A 171 -19.26 0.71 6.82
N LYS A 172 -19.76 0.91 5.59
CA LYS A 172 -21.20 1.05 5.32
C LYS A 172 -21.98 -0.23 5.65
N VAL A 173 -21.47 -1.38 5.22
CA VAL A 173 -22.10 -2.69 5.48
C VAL A 173 -22.22 -2.92 6.98
N VAL A 174 -21.12 -2.77 7.74
CA VAL A 174 -21.13 -3.00 9.19
C VAL A 174 -22.07 -2.03 9.89
N TYR A 175 -22.04 -0.75 9.52
CA TYR A 175 -22.95 0.23 10.10
C TYR A 175 -24.42 -0.13 9.86
N ASN A 176 -24.80 -0.42 8.62
CA ASN A 176 -26.17 -0.77 8.26
C ASN A 176 -26.61 -2.09 8.91
N TYR A 177 -25.76 -3.10 8.86
CA TYR A 177 -25.98 -4.40 9.49
C TYR A 177 -26.30 -4.24 10.98
N ILE A 178 -25.46 -3.53 11.74
CA ILE A 178 -25.67 -3.30 13.18
C ILE A 178 -27.03 -2.64 13.46
N ASN A 179 -27.43 -1.67 12.64
CA ASN A 179 -28.72 -1.00 12.80
C ASN A 179 -29.90 -1.94 12.54
N ILE A 180 -29.80 -2.83 11.55
CA ILE A 180 -30.79 -3.89 11.30
C ILE A 180 -30.84 -4.88 12.47
N MET A 181 -29.70 -5.27 13.02
CA MET A 181 -29.65 -6.21 14.14
C MET A 181 -30.29 -5.64 15.41
N LYS A 182 -30.12 -4.34 15.66
CA LYS A 182 -30.74 -3.65 16.82
C LYS A 182 -32.26 -3.62 16.76
N SER A 183 -32.87 -3.58 15.58
CA SER A 183 -34.33 -3.56 15.42
C SER A 183 -34.96 -4.96 15.37
N SER A 184 -34.16 -6.00 15.16
CA SER A 184 -34.63 -7.39 15.03
C SER A 184 -34.95 -8.04 16.38
N THR A 185 -36.11 -8.69 16.48
CA THR A 185 -36.54 -9.47 17.65
C THR A 185 -36.00 -10.91 17.66
N LYS A 186 -35.32 -11.35 16.59
CA LYS A 186 -34.85 -12.75 16.40
C LYS A 186 -33.44 -13.00 16.98
N SER A 187 -33.27 -12.84 18.30
CA SER A 187 -31.96 -12.88 18.98
C SER A 187 -31.05 -14.09 18.63
N LYS A 188 -31.58 -15.32 18.53
CA LYS A 188 -30.75 -16.50 18.20
C LYS A 188 -30.24 -16.51 16.76
N GLU A 189 -31.13 -16.21 15.80
CA GLU A 189 -30.76 -16.09 14.38
C GLU A 189 -29.76 -14.95 14.19
N ASN A 190 -30.00 -13.83 14.87
CA ASN A 190 -29.12 -12.69 14.89
C ASN A 190 -27.70 -13.04 15.36
N HIS A 191 -27.60 -13.85 16.42
CA HIS A 191 -26.30 -14.30 16.94
C HIS A 191 -25.53 -15.15 15.92
N HIS A 192 -26.21 -16.08 15.23
CA HIS A 192 -25.58 -16.90 14.19
C HIS A 192 -25.08 -16.04 13.03
N GLN A 193 -25.95 -15.17 12.50
CA GLN A 193 -25.60 -14.27 11.39
C GLN A 193 -24.45 -13.31 11.76
N SER A 194 -24.41 -12.82 13.00
CA SER A 194 -23.34 -11.93 13.46
C SER A 194 -21.99 -12.64 13.52
N ARG A 195 -21.97 -13.93 13.90
CA ARG A 195 -20.74 -14.75 13.87
C ARG A 195 -20.24 -14.99 12.46
N GLU A 196 -21.14 -15.32 11.53
CA GLU A 196 -20.79 -15.52 10.12
C GLU A 196 -20.30 -14.21 9.48
N MET A 197 -20.97 -13.08 9.75
CA MET A 197 -20.53 -11.77 9.27
C MET A 197 -19.13 -11.43 9.79
N ASN A 198 -18.86 -11.69 11.07
CA ASN A 198 -17.55 -11.46 11.66
C ASN A 198 -16.48 -12.36 11.04
N LYS A 199 -16.82 -13.62 10.75
CA LYS A 199 -15.92 -14.55 10.05
C LYS A 199 -15.54 -14.00 8.67
N PHE A 200 -16.49 -13.50 7.87
CA PHE A 200 -16.17 -12.89 6.59
C PHE A 200 -15.29 -11.65 6.71
N LEU A 201 -15.53 -10.80 7.71
CA LEU A 201 -14.71 -9.61 7.93
C LEU A 201 -13.27 -10.00 8.29
N VAL A 202 -13.07 -10.96 9.20
CA VAL A 202 -11.74 -11.43 9.58
C VAL A 202 -11.03 -12.10 8.41
N ASP A 203 -11.72 -12.94 7.64
CA ASP A 203 -11.16 -13.60 6.46
C ASP A 203 -10.81 -12.59 5.36
N LEU A 204 -11.63 -11.54 5.18
CA LEU A 204 -11.32 -10.40 4.30
C LEU A 204 -10.08 -9.65 4.78
N ILE A 205 -9.98 -9.31 6.08
CA ILE A 205 -8.80 -8.66 6.66
C ILE A 205 -7.54 -9.48 6.37
N ASN A 206 -7.59 -10.79 6.59
CA ASN A 206 -6.47 -11.68 6.30
C ASN A 206 -6.08 -11.66 4.81
N ASN A 207 -7.05 -11.62 3.89
CA ASN A 207 -6.76 -11.48 2.46
C ASN A 207 -6.12 -10.13 2.13
N LEU A 208 -6.65 -9.04 2.69
CA LEU A 208 -6.13 -7.68 2.46
C LEU A 208 -4.70 -7.51 2.97
N LEU A 209 -4.33 -8.21 4.03
CA LEU A 209 -2.96 -8.19 4.60
C LEU A 209 -2.02 -9.22 3.98
N SER A 210 -2.51 -10.05 3.05
CA SER A 210 -1.69 -11.08 2.42
C SER A 210 -0.64 -10.49 1.46
N PRO A 211 0.47 -11.20 1.20
CA PRO A 211 1.47 -10.78 0.22
C PRO A 211 0.90 -10.52 -1.19
N LEU A 212 -0.20 -11.19 -1.54
CA LEU A 212 -0.91 -10.95 -2.80
C LEU A 212 -1.33 -9.48 -2.96
N GLN A 213 -1.73 -8.84 -1.86
CA GLN A 213 -2.28 -7.48 -1.84
C GLN A 213 -1.24 -6.40 -1.50
N GLU A 214 -0.01 -6.78 -1.14
CA GLU A 214 1.07 -5.83 -0.84
C GLU A 214 1.23 -4.72 -1.90
N PRO A 215 1.18 -5.01 -3.22
CA PRO A 215 1.33 -3.95 -4.23
C PRO A 215 0.18 -2.95 -4.21
N ALA A 216 -1.04 -3.36 -3.88
CA ALA A 216 -2.19 -2.46 -3.77
C ALA A 216 -1.99 -1.44 -2.65
N TRP A 217 -1.40 -1.86 -1.52
CA TRP A 217 -1.06 -0.96 -0.43
C TRP A 217 0.02 0.04 -0.84
N LYS A 218 1.02 -0.41 -1.62
CA LYS A 218 2.10 0.44 -2.15
C LYS A 218 1.64 1.44 -3.21
N ASP A 219 0.49 1.22 -3.82
CA ASP A 219 -0.12 2.15 -4.79
C ASP A 219 -0.70 3.42 -4.15
N ILE A 220 -0.82 3.46 -2.82
CA ILE A 220 -1.41 4.58 -2.08
C ILE A 220 -0.47 5.08 -0.99
N ASN A 221 -0.50 6.39 -0.71
CA ASN A 221 0.37 6.99 0.29
C ASN A 221 0.00 6.55 1.73
N SER A 222 0.92 6.74 2.67
CA SER A 222 0.77 6.29 4.06
C SER A 222 -0.43 6.89 4.81
N ILE A 223 -0.91 8.08 4.43
CA ILE A 223 -2.13 8.68 4.99
C ILE A 223 -3.35 7.87 4.56
N LYS A 224 -3.46 7.58 3.25
CA LYS A 224 -4.54 6.76 2.70
C LYS A 224 -4.49 5.33 3.25
N GLN A 225 -3.30 4.73 3.38
CA GLN A 225 -3.13 3.41 4.01
C GLN A 225 -3.67 3.40 5.45
N ARG A 226 -3.30 4.40 6.27
CA ARG A 226 -3.80 4.51 7.65
C ARG A 226 -5.32 4.66 7.70
N ASN A 227 -5.91 5.45 6.80
CA ASN A 227 -7.36 5.60 6.75
C ASN A 227 -8.06 4.28 6.40
N VAL A 228 -7.54 3.52 5.43
CA VAL A 228 -8.06 2.18 5.08
C VAL A 228 -7.97 1.24 6.29
N ALA A 229 -6.80 1.15 6.92
CA ALA A 229 -6.59 0.30 8.09
C ALA A 229 -7.52 0.69 9.25
N SER A 230 -7.64 1.98 9.54
CA SER A 230 -8.50 2.49 10.62
C SER A 230 -9.96 2.13 10.41
N LYS A 231 -10.51 2.32 9.20
CA LYS A 231 -11.91 1.97 8.89
C LYS A 231 -12.19 0.48 9.08
N ILE A 232 -11.26 -0.36 8.64
CA ILE A 232 -11.40 -1.82 8.74
C ILE A 232 -11.32 -2.28 10.20
N LEU A 233 -10.37 -1.74 10.97
CA LEU A 233 -10.23 -2.07 12.40
C LEU A 233 -11.45 -1.61 13.20
N ASP A 234 -11.92 -0.38 13.00
CA ASP A 234 -13.14 0.14 13.63
C ASP A 234 -14.39 -0.69 13.27
N SER A 235 -14.51 -1.11 12.01
CA SER A 235 -15.59 -2.01 11.56
C SER A 235 -15.51 -3.37 12.26
N SER A 236 -14.31 -3.91 12.44
CA SER A 236 -14.11 -5.17 13.17
C SER A 236 -14.49 -5.05 14.64
N GLU A 237 -14.11 -3.96 15.30
CA GLU A 237 -14.44 -3.71 16.71
C GLU A 237 -15.96 -3.61 16.91
N LYS A 238 -16.64 -2.82 16.08
CA LYS A 238 -18.10 -2.62 16.14
C LYS A 238 -18.87 -3.93 15.93
N LEU A 239 -18.43 -4.75 14.98
CA LEU A 239 -19.08 -6.02 14.71
C LEU A 239 -18.86 -7.04 15.84
N LEU A 240 -17.65 -7.11 16.39
CA LEU A 240 -17.35 -7.95 17.56
C LEU A 240 -18.23 -7.56 18.77
N ALA A 241 -18.38 -6.26 19.04
CA ALA A 241 -19.23 -5.77 20.14
C ALA A 241 -20.69 -6.25 20.00
N THR A 242 -21.19 -6.37 18.77
CA THR A 242 -22.55 -6.86 18.50
C THR A 242 -22.70 -8.31 18.95
N ILE A 243 -21.71 -9.17 18.73
CA ILE A 243 -21.75 -10.58 19.17
C ILE A 243 -21.87 -10.68 20.70
N PHE A 244 -21.08 -9.89 21.44
CA PHE A 244 -21.11 -9.87 22.90
C PHE A 244 -22.39 -9.27 23.48
N SER A 245 -23.03 -8.34 22.77
CA SER A 245 -24.32 -7.78 23.20
C SER A 245 -25.50 -8.75 23.04
N VAL A 246 -25.35 -9.78 22.20
CA VAL A 246 -26.41 -10.75 21.89
C VAL A 246 -26.31 -12.02 22.76
N THR A 247 -25.22 -12.22 23.52
CA THR A 247 -25.13 -13.36 24.46
C THR A 247 -26.12 -13.18 25.62
N PRO A 248 -27.06 -14.11 25.84
CA PRO A 248 -27.87 -14.10 27.06
C PRO A 248 -26.95 -14.35 28.25
N THR A 249 -27.16 -13.60 29.32
CA THR A 249 -26.61 -13.84 30.66
C THR A 249 -27.11 -15.18 31.22
N SER A 250 -26.63 -16.29 30.68
CA SER A 250 -26.72 -17.59 31.33
C SER A 250 -25.32 -18.18 31.36
N GLU A 251 -24.80 -18.38 32.57
CA GLU A 251 -23.45 -18.79 32.96
C GLU A 251 -22.97 -20.15 32.37
N SER A 252 -23.65 -20.73 31.38
CA SER A 252 -23.34 -22.06 30.86
C SER A 252 -22.54 -22.09 29.55
N SER A 253 -22.02 -20.96 29.03
CA SER A 253 -21.28 -20.92 27.75
C SER A 253 -19.84 -20.43 27.85
N MET A 254 -19.26 -20.38 29.06
CA MET A 254 -17.84 -20.00 29.22
C MET A 254 -16.84 -21.12 28.87
N THR A 255 -17.28 -22.34 28.61
CA THR A 255 -16.39 -23.47 28.30
C THR A 255 -16.05 -23.69 26.82
N GLU A 256 -16.77 -23.06 25.87
CA GLU A 256 -16.44 -23.13 24.44
C GLU A 256 -15.66 -21.91 23.91
N HIS A 257 -15.42 -20.91 24.77
CA HIS A 257 -14.83 -19.63 24.33
C HIS A 257 -13.30 -19.71 24.07
N PHE A 258 -12.65 -20.84 24.37
CA PHE A 258 -11.20 -21.03 24.17
C PHE A 258 -10.81 -21.93 22.99
N ASP A 259 -11.76 -22.62 22.34
CA ASP A 259 -11.44 -23.55 21.23
C ASP A 259 -11.50 -22.90 19.83
N ALA A 260 -11.81 -21.60 19.73
CA ALA A 260 -11.87 -20.87 18.47
C ALA A 260 -10.68 -19.93 18.23
N LEU A 261 -9.55 -20.13 18.91
CA LEU A 261 -8.28 -19.54 18.48
C LEU A 261 -7.71 -20.41 17.37
N PRO A 262 -7.57 -19.91 16.13
CA PRO A 262 -6.87 -20.68 15.11
C PRO A 262 -5.44 -20.93 15.59
N ASN A 263 -5.04 -22.20 15.54
CA ASN A 263 -3.66 -22.64 15.63
C ASN A 263 -2.82 -21.82 14.63
N ILE A 264 -2.25 -20.71 15.10
CA ILE A 264 -1.17 -20.01 14.39
C ILE A 264 0.04 -20.92 14.52
N ARG A 265 0.17 -21.86 13.58
CA ARG A 265 1.41 -22.63 13.41
C ARG A 265 2.51 -21.64 13.05
N ALA A 266 3.46 -21.49 13.96
CA ALA A 266 4.71 -20.79 13.72
C ALA A 266 5.52 -21.56 12.66
N ILE A 267 5.74 -20.92 11.51
CA ILE A 267 6.86 -21.14 10.59
C ILE A 267 7.43 -19.76 10.29
#